data_AF-A0A1F5WZ07-F1
#
_entry.id   AF-A0A1F5WZ07-F1
#
_cell.length_a   1.000
_cell.length_b   1.000
_cell.length_c   1.000
_cell.angle_alpha   90.00
_cell.angle_beta   90.00
_cell.angle_gamma   90.00
#
_symmetry.space_group_name_H-M   'P 1'
#
loop_
_entity.id
_entity.type
_entity.pdbx_description
1 polymer ?
#
loop_
_entity_poly.entity_id
_entity_poly.type
_entity_poly.pdbx_seq_one_letter_code
_entity_poly.pdbx_strand_id
1 'polypeptide(L)'
;MTKREQIELLLKEGKKPREIHEINGFSLNYAYTVSTRVNYPDIRAKHRKNMQNAHAEATVPHATRSHRQWNQNEKIFLLKNGKNMRIRDLAIALGRTYYAVQMYACKQGIDLRGDKMGANANRFKQQKEAA
;
A
#
# COMPACT_ATOMS: atom_id res chain seq x y z
N MET A 1 2.19 -28.70 12.58
CA MET A 1 1.86 -27.43 13.27
C MET A 1 2.76 -26.34 12.72
N THR A 2 2.16 -25.27 12.17
CA THR A 2 2.91 -24.17 11.55
C THR A 2 3.53 -23.25 12.61
N LYS A 3 4.55 -22.46 12.24
CA LYS A 3 5.14 -21.43 13.13
C LYS A 3 4.09 -20.45 13.66
N ARG A 4 3.04 -20.19 12.88
CA ARG A 4 1.93 -19.33 13.28
C ARG A 4 1.06 -20.00 14.35
N GLU A 5 0.65 -21.25 14.12
CA GLU A 5 -0.16 -22.03 15.08
C GLU A 5 0.56 -22.19 16.42
N GLN A 6 1.87 -22.40 16.39
CA GLN A 6 2.72 -22.46 17.58
C GLN A 6 2.66 -21.16 18.40
N ILE A 7 2.79 -20.00 17.75
CA ILE A 7 2.70 -18.70 18.44
C ILE A 7 1.28 -18.44 18.95
N GLU A 8 0.25 -18.78 18.18
CA GLU A 8 -1.15 -18.62 18.59
C GLU A 8 -1.49 -19.48 19.81
N LEU A 9 -0.94 -20.71 19.91
CA LEU A 9 -1.09 -21.56 21.08
C LEU A 9 -0.40 -20.96 22.31
N LEU A 10 0.86 -20.53 22.18
CA LEU A 10 1.62 -19.91 23.28
C LEU A 10 0.96 -18.62 23.78
N LEU A 11 0.36 -17.83 22.88
CA LEU A 11 -0.43 -16.66 23.26
C LEU A 11 -1.70 -17.04 24.05
N LYS A 12 -2.38 -18.13 23.67
CA LYS A 12 -3.55 -18.66 24.41
C LYS A 12 -3.17 -19.19 25.79
N GLU A 13 -1.96 -19.72 25.93
CA GLU A 13 -1.36 -20.11 27.22
C GLU A 13 -0.95 -18.90 28.08
N GLY A 14 -1.14 -17.67 27.59
CA GLY A 14 -0.87 -16.43 28.33
C GLY A 14 0.55 -15.88 28.18
N LYS A 15 1.39 -16.48 27.32
CA LYS A 15 2.76 -15.98 27.09
C LYS A 15 2.75 -14.68 26.31
N LYS A 16 3.63 -13.77 26.68
CA LYS A 16 3.81 -12.47 26.01
C LYS A 16 4.72 -12.63 24.79
N PRO A 17 4.61 -11.75 23.76
CA PRO A 17 5.46 -11.82 22.57
C PRO A 17 6.97 -11.82 22.82
N ARG A 18 7.44 -11.22 23.93
CA ARG A 18 8.86 -11.24 24.34
C ARG A 18 9.29 -12.63 24.82
N GLU A 19 8.47 -13.28 25.65
CA GLU A 19 8.70 -14.64 26.14
C GLU A 19 8.64 -15.66 25.00
N ILE A 20 7.77 -15.42 24.01
CA ILE A 20 7.70 -16.25 22.79
C ILE A 20 8.95 -16.11 21.92
N HIS A 21 9.57 -14.93 21.88
CA HIS A 21 10.83 -14.71 21.16
C HIS A 21 12.01 -15.43 21.81
N GLU A 22 12.03 -15.51 23.13
CA GLU A 22 13.05 -16.22 23.91
C GLU A 22 12.95 -17.75 23.70
N ILE A 23 11.78 -18.26 23.31
CA ILE A 23 11.62 -19.63 22.84
C ILE A 23 12.26 -19.73 21.44
N ASN A 24 13.43 -20.35 21.39
CA ASN A 24 14.28 -20.48 20.19
C ASN A 24 13.49 -20.70 18.88
N GLY A 25 13.64 -19.77 17.92
CA GLY A 25 13.16 -19.93 16.54
C GLY A 25 12.09 -18.94 16.06
N PHE A 26 11.59 -18.04 16.93
CA PHE A 26 10.62 -17.01 16.56
C PHE A 26 11.21 -15.59 16.57
N SER A 27 10.98 -14.85 15.49
CA SER A 27 11.29 -13.43 15.43
C SER A 27 10.33 -12.65 16.33
N LEU A 28 10.86 -11.73 17.14
CA LEU A 28 10.08 -10.84 17.99
C LEU A 28 9.02 -10.05 17.18
N ASN A 29 9.39 -9.53 16.00
CA ASN A 29 8.46 -8.81 15.13
C ASN A 29 7.33 -9.73 14.63
N TYR A 30 7.65 -10.99 14.36
CA TYR A 30 6.66 -11.98 13.95
C TYR A 30 5.71 -12.35 15.10
N ALA A 31 6.21 -12.52 16.33
CA ALA A 31 5.40 -12.74 17.53
C ALA A 31 4.44 -11.57 17.80
N TYR A 32 4.91 -10.32 17.69
CA TYR A 32 4.05 -9.13 17.79
C TYR A 32 2.97 -9.09 16.69
N THR A 33 3.34 -9.41 15.45
CA THR A 33 2.40 -9.44 14.32
C THR A 33 1.30 -10.49 14.50
N VAL A 34 1.60 -11.64 15.10
CA VAL A 34 0.59 -12.66 15.41
C VAL A 34 -0.24 -12.22 16.62
N SER A 35 0.37 -11.68 17.68
CA SER A 35 -0.36 -11.23 18.88
C SER A 35 -1.39 -10.13 18.59
N THR A 36 -1.07 -9.19 17.70
CA THR A 36 -2.01 -8.14 17.29
C THR A 36 -3.22 -8.70 16.54
N ARG A 37 -3.07 -9.83 15.84
CA ARG A 37 -4.20 -10.50 15.16
C ARG A 37 -5.09 -11.28 16.12
N VAL A 38 -4.51 -11.88 17.15
CA VAL A 38 -5.24 -12.68 18.15
C VAL A 38 -5.95 -11.78 19.16
N ASN A 39 -5.26 -10.77 19.69
CA ASN A 39 -5.78 -9.92 20.77
C ASN A 39 -6.61 -8.74 20.27
N TYR A 40 -6.42 -8.31 19.02
CA TYR A 40 -7.07 -7.11 18.48
C TYR A 40 -7.57 -7.30 17.03
N PRO A 41 -8.47 -8.28 16.79
CA PRO A 41 -9.00 -8.53 15.45
C PRO A 41 -9.68 -7.28 14.84
N ASP A 42 -10.34 -6.47 15.68
CA ASP A 42 -11.08 -5.27 15.27
C ASP A 42 -10.19 -4.09 14.89
N ILE A 43 -8.98 -3.96 15.45
CA ILE A 43 -8.09 -2.84 15.13
C ILE A 43 -7.65 -2.90 13.66
N ARG A 44 -7.42 -4.11 13.14
CA ARG A 44 -7.05 -4.30 11.74
C ARG A 44 -8.24 -4.09 10.80
N ALA A 45 -9.43 -4.53 11.18
CA ALA A 45 -10.65 -4.25 10.45
C ALA A 45 -10.92 -2.73 10.39
N LYS A 46 -10.76 -2.03 11.52
CA LYS A 46 -10.85 -0.57 11.63
C LYS A 46 -9.80 0.13 10.79
N HIS A 47 -8.53 -0.29 10.83
CA HIS A 47 -7.48 0.29 10.00
C HIS A 47 -7.72 0.08 8.50
N ARG A 48 -8.16 -1.12 8.09
CA ARG A 48 -8.56 -1.39 6.69
C ARG A 48 -9.72 -0.50 6.26
N LYS A 49 -10.75 -0.37 7.11
CA LYS A 49 -11.92 0.48 6.85
C LYS A 49 -11.52 1.96 6.76
N ASN A 50 -10.62 2.42 7.63
CA ASN A 50 -10.07 3.78 7.58
C ASN A 50 -9.27 4.02 6.28
N MET A 51 -8.47 3.05 5.83
CA MET A 51 -7.77 3.13 4.54
C MET A 51 -8.74 3.16 3.36
N GLN A 52 -9.81 2.36 3.40
CA GLN A 52 -10.86 2.37 2.38
C GLN A 52 -11.62 3.71 2.36
N ASN A 53 -11.99 4.23 3.53
CA ASN A 53 -12.66 5.53 3.65
C ASN A 53 -11.77 6.67 3.18
N ALA A 54 -10.49 6.70 3.58
CA ALA A 54 -9.54 7.70 3.08
C ALA A 54 -9.35 7.61 1.55
N HIS A 55 -9.40 6.39 0.99
CA HIS A 55 -9.43 6.22 -0.46
C HIS A 55 -10.72 6.75 -1.07
N ALA A 56 -11.87 6.48 -0.48
CA ALA A 56 -13.18 6.93 -0.94
C ALA A 56 -13.30 8.46 -0.88
N GLU A 57 -12.89 9.08 0.23
CA GLU A 57 -12.82 10.54 0.42
C GLU A 57 -11.86 11.20 -0.58
N ALA A 58 -10.73 10.55 -0.87
CA ALA A 58 -9.79 11.02 -1.91
C ALA A 58 -10.28 10.76 -3.34
N THR A 59 -11.30 9.91 -3.52
CA THR A 59 -11.90 9.67 -4.84
C THR A 59 -12.92 10.77 -5.06
N VAL A 60 -12.52 11.80 -5.81
CA VAL A 60 -13.38 12.94 -6.16
C VAL A 60 -14.76 12.43 -6.62
N PRO A 61 -15.89 13.00 -6.15
CA PRO A 61 -17.24 12.57 -6.53
C PRO A 61 -17.54 12.67 -8.04
N HIS A 62 -16.61 13.16 -8.86
CA HIS A 62 -16.71 13.25 -10.32
C HIS A 62 -15.69 12.34 -11.05
N ALA A 63 -14.85 11.60 -10.34
CA ALA A 63 -13.95 10.62 -10.95
C ALA A 63 -14.77 9.41 -11.41
N THR A 64 -15.23 9.45 -12.66
CA THR A 64 -16.00 8.35 -13.24
C THR A 64 -15.14 7.09 -13.27
N ARG A 65 -15.67 5.97 -12.79
CA ARG A 65 -15.09 4.62 -12.98
C ARG A 65 -14.99 4.21 -14.46
N SER A 66 -15.51 5.02 -15.38
CA SER A 66 -15.53 4.74 -16.81
C SER A 66 -14.10 4.66 -17.36
N HIS A 67 -13.93 3.79 -18.36
CA HIS A 67 -12.70 3.63 -19.16
C HIS A 67 -12.43 4.87 -20.05
N ARG A 68 -12.51 6.08 -19.49
CA ARG A 68 -12.21 7.32 -20.23
C ARG A 68 -10.74 7.31 -20.63
N GLN A 69 -10.49 7.37 -21.94
CA GLN A 69 -9.15 7.48 -22.51
C GLN A 69 -8.43 8.73 -22.00
N TRP A 70 -7.11 8.64 -21.88
CA TRP A 70 -6.26 9.79 -21.51
C TRP A 70 -6.15 10.76 -22.68
N ASN A 71 -6.64 11.98 -22.50
CA ASN A 71 -6.49 13.05 -23.49
C ASN A 71 -5.10 13.67 -23.43
N GLN A 72 -4.72 14.40 -24.47
CA GLN A 72 -3.36 14.93 -24.58
C GLN A 72 -3.01 15.93 -23.46
N ASN A 73 -3.97 16.74 -23.01
CA ASN A 73 -3.77 17.72 -21.94
C ASN A 73 -3.49 17.03 -20.60
N GLU A 74 -4.21 15.97 -20.28
CA GLU A 74 -4.00 15.15 -19.08
C GLU A 74 -2.60 14.52 -19.07
N LYS A 75 -2.15 14.01 -20.22
CA LYS A 75 -0.80 13.42 -20.36
C LYS A 75 0.29 14.48 -20.12
N ILE A 76 0.16 15.64 -20.76
CA ILE A 76 1.11 16.75 -20.61
C ILE A 76 1.13 17.24 -19.16
N PHE A 77 -0.05 17.36 -18.53
CA PHE A 77 -0.16 17.78 -17.13
C PHE A 77 0.57 16.80 -16.20
N LEU A 78 0.37 15.50 -16.38
CA LEU A 78 1.00 14.48 -15.54
C LEU A 78 2.52 14.43 -15.74
N LEU A 79 3.01 14.58 -16.96
CA LEU A 79 4.44 14.65 -17.25
C LEU A 79 5.12 15.85 -16.58
N LYS A 80 4.48 17.03 -16.65
CA LYS A 80 5.03 18.27 -16.07
C LYS A 80 5.02 18.26 -14.55
N ASN A 81 3.96 17.73 -13.95
CA ASN A 81 3.72 17.88 -12.51
C ASN A 81 3.99 16.62 -11.70
N GLY A 82 4.17 15.45 -12.33
CA GLY A 82 4.30 14.15 -11.66
C GLY A 82 5.38 14.12 -10.56
N LYS A 83 6.53 14.72 -10.84
CA LYS A 83 7.67 14.79 -9.89
C LYS A 83 7.49 15.81 -8.77
N ASN A 84 6.56 16.75 -8.91
CA ASN A 84 6.41 17.91 -8.02
C ASN A 84 5.15 17.82 -7.14
N MET A 85 4.11 17.14 -7.61
CA MET A 85 2.82 17.00 -6.93
C MET A 85 2.64 15.58 -6.36
N ARG A 86 1.87 15.46 -5.27
CA ARG A 86 1.46 14.15 -4.75
C ARG A 86 0.41 13.54 -5.68
N ILE A 87 0.34 12.20 -5.71
CA ILE A 87 -0.59 11.46 -6.58
C ILE A 87 -2.04 11.88 -6.33
N ARG A 88 -2.40 12.15 -5.07
CA ARG A 88 -3.74 12.62 -4.70
C ARG A 88 -4.09 13.95 -5.36
N ASP A 89 -3.17 14.91 -5.33
CA ASP A 89 -3.40 16.24 -5.91
C ASP A 89 -3.49 16.16 -7.44
N LEU A 90 -2.67 15.29 -8.06
CA LEU A 90 -2.75 14.98 -9.49
C LEU A 90 -4.10 14.36 -9.86
N ALA A 91 -4.59 13.42 -9.05
CA ALA A 91 -5.88 12.78 -9.25
C ALA A 91 -7.04 13.79 -9.18
N ILE A 92 -6.98 14.72 -8.22
CA ILE A 92 -7.95 15.82 -8.09
C ILE A 92 -7.90 16.72 -9.33
N ALA A 93 -6.71 17.19 -9.72
CA ALA A 93 -6.55 18.09 -10.86
C ALA A 93 -6.98 17.46 -12.20
N LEU A 94 -6.81 16.15 -12.34
CA LEU A 94 -7.17 15.39 -13.55
C LEU A 94 -8.62 14.88 -13.51
N GLY A 95 -9.33 15.02 -12.39
CA GLY A 95 -10.66 14.42 -12.21
C GLY A 95 -10.65 12.89 -12.38
N ARG A 96 -9.57 12.23 -11.97
CA ARG A 96 -9.35 10.78 -12.12
C ARG A 96 -9.16 10.13 -10.76
N THR A 97 -9.30 8.80 -10.72
CA THR A 97 -9.00 8.04 -9.49
C THR A 97 -7.48 7.98 -9.27
N TYR A 98 -7.07 7.92 -8.00
CA TYR A 98 -5.68 7.70 -7.60
C TYR A 98 -5.04 6.53 -8.35
N TYR A 99 -5.77 5.40 -8.43
CA TYR A 99 -5.30 4.18 -9.09
C TYR A 99 -5.10 4.39 -10.60
N ALA A 100 -6.01 5.11 -11.27
CA ALA A 100 -5.86 5.40 -12.70
C ALA A 100 -4.59 6.22 -12.99
N VAL A 101 -4.32 7.24 -12.16
CA VAL A 101 -3.10 8.07 -12.25
C VAL A 101 -1.86 7.23 -12.02
N GLN A 102 -1.85 6.41 -10.95
CA GLN A 102 -0.73 5.53 -10.62
C GLN A 102 -0.43 4.54 -11.75
N MET A 103 -1.46 3.87 -12.28
CA MET A 103 -1.30 2.89 -13.36
C MET A 103 -0.82 3.53 -14.66
N TYR A 104 -1.32 4.73 -14.99
CA TYR A 104 -0.87 5.45 -16.18
C TYR A 104 0.59 5.91 -16.03
N ALA A 105 0.95 6.53 -14.90
CA ALA A 105 2.33 6.92 -14.63
C ALA A 105 3.30 5.73 -14.69
N CYS A 106 2.91 4.59 -14.12
CA CYS A 106 3.67 3.34 -14.18
C CYS A 106 3.91 2.89 -15.63
N LYS A 107 2.86 2.88 -16.47
CA LYS A 107 2.98 2.52 -17.90
C LYS A 107 3.85 3.49 -18.70
N GLN A 108 3.93 4.75 -18.29
CA GLN A 108 4.70 5.79 -18.97
C GLN A 108 6.10 6.01 -18.34
N GLY A 109 6.45 5.27 -17.27
CA GLY A 109 7.72 5.47 -16.55
C GLY A 109 7.84 6.83 -15.86
N ILE A 110 6.73 7.46 -15.48
CA ILE A 110 6.72 8.76 -14.79
C ILE A 110 6.92 8.52 -13.30
N ASP A 111 7.97 9.13 -12.75
CA ASP A 111 8.23 9.11 -11.31
C ASP A 111 7.30 10.11 -10.59
N LEU A 112 6.49 9.61 -9.66
CA LEU A 112 5.53 10.39 -8.90
C LEU A 112 6.12 10.76 -7.53
N ARG A 113 6.00 12.03 -7.13
CA ARG A 113 6.62 12.53 -5.89
C ARG A 113 6.12 11.78 -4.66
N GLY A 114 7.04 11.11 -3.96
CA GLY A 114 6.90 10.74 -2.55
C GLY A 114 6.12 9.46 -2.24
N ASP A 115 5.30 8.94 -3.16
CA ASP A 115 4.73 7.60 -3.02
C ASP A 115 5.70 6.60 -3.66
N LYS A 116 6.82 6.34 -2.98
CA LYS A 116 7.71 5.22 -3.31
C LYS A 116 6.81 4.00 -3.50
N MET A 117 6.72 3.52 -4.75
CA MET A 117 5.83 2.44 -5.14
C MET A 117 5.93 1.30 -4.12
N GLY A 118 4.83 1.00 -3.43
CA GLY A 118 4.75 -0.11 -2.50
C GLY A 118 5.33 -1.37 -3.15
N ALA A 119 6.40 -1.88 -2.54
CA ALA A 119 7.02 -3.19 -2.77
C ALA A 119 7.52 -3.58 -4.17
N ASN A 120 7.19 -2.88 -5.27
CA ASN A 120 7.52 -3.29 -6.64
C ASN A 120 8.53 -2.38 -7.37
N ALA A 121 9.02 -1.30 -6.75
CA ALA A 121 10.00 -0.40 -7.36
C ALA A 121 11.36 -1.09 -7.68
N ASN A 122 11.75 -2.10 -6.90
CA ASN A 122 13.02 -2.81 -7.11
C ASN A 122 13.01 -3.73 -8.34
N ARG A 123 11.84 -4.13 -8.85
CA ARG A 123 11.74 -5.00 -10.03
C ARG A 123 12.06 -4.26 -11.34
N PHE A 124 11.86 -2.94 -11.37
CA PHE A 124 12.09 -2.11 -12.56
C PHE A 124 13.53 -1.62 -12.70
N LYS A 125 14.24 -1.40 -11.58
CA LYS A 125 15.69 -1.06 -11.64
C LYS A 125 16.51 -2.22 -12.21
N GLN A 126 16.20 -3.46 -11.82
CA GLN A 126 16.93 -4.65 -12.27
C GLN A 126 16.79 -4.93 -13.77
N GLN A 127 15.70 -4.52 -14.42
CA GLN A 127 15.51 -4.71 -15.86
C GLN A 127 16.26 -3.68 -16.71
N LYS A 128 16.61 -2.52 -16.14
CA LYS A 128 17.32 -1.45 -16.85
C LYS A 128 18.84 -1.60 -16.79
N GLU A 129 19.35 -2.43 -15.89
CA GLU A 129 20.77 -2.77 -15.75
C GLU A 129 21.13 -4.07 -16.50
N ALA A 130 20.13 -4.80 -16.99
CA ALA A 130 20.28 -6.07 -17.70
C ALA A 130 20.04 -5.97 -19.23
N ALA A 131 19.91 -4.75 -19.77
CA ALA A 131 19.74 -4.45 -21.19
C ALA A 131 20.76 -3.38 -21.59
#